data_AF-A0A2N8TEE8-F1
#
_entry.id   AF-A0A2N8TEE8-F1
#
_cell.length_a   1.000
_cell.length_b   1.000
_cell.length_c   1.000
_cell.angle_alpha   90.00
_cell.angle_beta   90.00
_cell.angle_gamma   90.00
#
_symmetry.space_group_name_H-M   'P 1'
#
loop_
_entity.id
_entity.type
_entity.pdbx_description
1 polymer ?
#
loop_
_entity_poly.entity_id
_entity_poly.type
_entity_poly.pdbx_seq_one_letter_code
_entity_poly.pdbx_strand_id
1 'polypeptide(L)'
;MSLHGLLDAVVKDAALAEAIRAAADGNRMHVDLVGPPAARPFAVAALARDTGRPVLAVTATGREAEDLAAALRSLLPAEGIVEYPSWETLPHERLSPRSDTVGRRLAVLRRLT
;
A
#
# COMPACT_ATOMS: atom_id res chain seq x y z
N MET A 1 9.77 14.42 -6.29
CA MET A 1 9.97 15.39 -5.20
C MET A 1 9.51 14.75 -3.90
N SER A 2 10.20 15.03 -2.80
CA SER A 2 9.86 14.47 -1.49
C SER A 2 8.74 15.29 -0.82
N LEU A 3 7.69 14.62 -0.34
CA LEU A 3 6.55 15.18 0.40
C LEU A 3 6.42 14.56 1.80
N HIS A 4 7.49 13.97 2.34
CA HIS A 4 7.45 13.23 3.61
C HIS A 4 6.86 14.04 4.77
N GLY A 5 7.26 15.32 4.91
CA GLY A 5 6.76 16.20 5.98
C GLY A 5 5.27 16.55 5.89
N LEU A 6 4.62 16.32 4.74
CA LEU A 6 3.18 16.54 4.60
C LEU A 6 2.38 15.55 5.47
N LEU A 7 2.90 14.35 5.70
CA LEU A 7 2.26 13.38 6.57
C LEU A 7 2.09 13.92 8.00
N ASP A 8 3.04 14.69 8.52
CA ASP A 8 2.97 15.26 9.88
C ASP A 8 1.80 16.25 10.05
N ALA A 9 1.39 16.90 8.97
CA ALA A 9 0.20 17.74 8.95
C ALA A 9 -1.07 16.90 8.81
N VAL A 10 -1.09 15.93 7.90
CA VAL A 10 -2.29 15.16 7.57
C VAL A 10 -2.71 14.22 8.70
N VAL A 11 -1.78 13.63 9.45
CA VAL A 11 -2.12 12.74 10.59
C VAL A 11 -2.79 13.45 11.76
N LYS A 12 -2.82 14.79 11.76
CA LYS A 12 -3.56 15.57 12.77
C LYS A 12 -5.06 15.62 12.50
N ASP A 13 -5.51 15.20 11.31
CA ASP A 13 -6.94 15.04 11.04
C ASP A 13 -7.56 14.01 11.99
N ALA A 14 -8.72 14.34 12.56
CA ALA A 14 -9.33 13.54 13.61
C ALA A 14 -9.77 12.15 13.12
N ALA A 15 -10.28 12.04 11.88
CA ALA A 15 -10.74 10.78 11.32
C ALA A 15 -9.54 9.86 11.02
N LEU A 16 -8.47 10.42 10.44
CA LEU A 16 -7.26 9.65 10.17
C LEU A 16 -6.56 9.22 11.47
N ALA A 17 -6.43 10.11 12.45
CA ALA A 17 -5.85 9.79 13.75
C ALA A 17 -6.60 8.65 14.46
N GLU A 18 -7.93 8.62 14.35
CA GLU A 18 -8.75 7.54 14.91
C GLU A 18 -8.52 6.22 14.18
N ALA A 19 -8.41 6.24 12.84
CA ALA A 19 -8.12 5.03 12.07
C ALA A 19 -6.74 4.44 12.41
N ILE A 20 -5.72 5.29 12.61
CA ILE A 20 -4.38 4.88 13.04
C ILE A 20 -4.44 4.24 14.42
N ARG A 21 -5.11 4.87 15.40
CA ARG A 21 -5.28 4.31 16.74
C ARG A 21 -5.97 2.96 16.70
N ALA A 22 -7.09 2.86 15.97
CA ALA A 22 -7.83 1.62 15.81
C ALA A 22 -6.96 0.48 15.22
N ALA A 23 -6.12 0.80 14.23
CA ALA A 23 -5.20 -0.16 13.62
C ALA A 23 -4.03 -0.55 14.55
N ALA A 24 -3.53 0.38 15.36
CA ALA A 24 -2.45 0.16 16.31
C ALA A 24 -2.89 -0.71 17.51
N ASP A 25 -4.06 -0.40 18.08
CA ASP A 25 -4.60 -1.11 19.25
C ASP A 25 -4.97 -2.56 18.91
N GLY A 26 -5.32 -2.85 17.65
CA GLY A 26 -5.66 -4.19 17.18
C GLY A 26 -6.95 -4.76 17.77
N ASN A 27 -7.73 -3.96 18.51
CA ASN A 27 -9.00 -4.37 19.11
C ASN A 27 -10.19 -4.32 18.14
N ARG A 28 -10.05 -3.58 17.02
CA ARG A 28 -11.04 -3.52 15.95
C ARG A 28 -10.60 -4.36 14.77
N MET A 29 -11.41 -5.34 14.42
CA MET A 29 -11.18 -6.20 13.24
C MET A 29 -11.47 -5.48 11.92
N HIS A 30 -12.23 -4.39 11.95
CA HIS A 30 -12.64 -3.65 10.76
C HIS A 30 -12.77 -2.16 11.05
N VAL A 31 -12.28 -1.33 10.12
CA VAL A 31 -12.41 0.13 10.10
C VAL A 31 -12.77 0.52 8.67
N ASP A 32 -13.82 1.31 8.51
CA ASP A 32 -14.22 1.86 7.21
C ASP A 32 -13.82 3.34 7.13
N LEU A 33 -13.17 3.71 6.03
CA LEU A 33 -12.68 5.07 5.77
C LEU A 33 -13.31 5.58 4.48
N VAL A 34 -14.19 6.57 4.60
CA VAL A 34 -14.86 7.20 3.46
C VAL A 34 -14.18 8.53 3.16
N GLY A 35 -13.71 8.69 1.92
CA GLY A 35 -13.06 9.91 1.48
C GLY A 35 -12.77 9.92 -0.02
N PRO A 36 -12.29 11.04 -0.56
CA PRO A 36 -11.92 11.13 -1.96
C PRO A 36 -10.73 10.19 -2.28
N PRO A 37 -10.58 9.73 -3.54
CA PRO A 37 -9.46 8.87 -3.92
C PRO A 37 -8.08 9.47 -3.60
N ALA A 38 -7.96 10.80 -3.64
CA ALA A 38 -6.74 11.53 -3.30
C ALA A 38 -6.30 11.36 -1.82
N ALA A 39 -7.19 10.94 -0.91
CA ALA A 39 -6.85 10.67 0.48
C ALA A 39 -6.17 9.30 0.68
N ARG A 40 -6.30 8.36 -0.28
CA ARG A 40 -5.82 6.98 -0.13
C ARG A 40 -4.31 6.89 0.13
N PRO A 41 -3.42 7.59 -0.60
CA PRO A 41 -1.98 7.51 -0.34
C PRO A 41 -1.62 8.01 1.06
N PHE A 42 -2.30 9.04 1.55
CA PHE A 42 -2.08 9.56 2.91
C PHE A 42 -2.55 8.59 3.98
N ALA A 43 -3.73 7.99 3.81
CA ALA A 43 -4.24 7.00 4.75
C ALA A 43 -3.32 5.77 4.84
N VAL A 44 -2.92 5.22 3.68
CA VAL A 44 -2.00 4.07 3.62
C VAL A 44 -0.63 4.41 4.20
N ALA A 45 -0.07 5.57 3.84
CA ALA A 45 1.25 5.98 4.32
C ALA A 45 1.25 6.23 5.85
N ALA A 46 0.20 6.87 6.37
CA ALA A 46 0.06 7.11 7.80
C ALA A 46 -0.11 5.81 8.59
N LEU A 47 -0.94 4.88 8.10
CA LEU A 47 -1.08 3.55 8.70
C LEU A 47 0.27 2.82 8.75
N ALA A 48 1.02 2.79 7.63
CA ALA A 48 2.31 2.12 7.58
C ALA A 48 3.34 2.75 8.54
N ARG A 49 3.46 4.08 8.52
CA ARG A 49 4.44 4.83 9.32
C ARG A 49 4.13 4.77 10.81
N ASP A 50 2.89 5.02 11.20
CA ASP A 50 2.55 5.27 12.61
C ASP A 50 2.21 3.98 13.36
N THR A 51 1.80 2.91 12.67
CA THR A 51 1.65 1.58 13.30
C THR A 51 2.94 0.76 13.27
N GLY A 52 3.88 1.09 12.39
CA GLY A 52 5.11 0.32 12.16
C GLY A 52 4.87 -1.09 11.59
N ARG A 53 3.67 -1.37 11.08
CA ARG A 53 3.28 -2.69 10.56
C ARG A 53 3.30 -2.68 9.02
N PRO A 54 3.64 -3.81 8.37
CA PRO A 54 3.46 -3.94 6.92
C PRO A 54 1.99 -3.73 6.52
N VAL A 55 1.77 -2.95 5.47
CA VAL A 55 0.43 -2.68 4.91
C VAL A 55 0.32 -3.32 3.53
N LEU A 56 -0.67 -4.20 3.35
CA LEU A 56 -1.08 -4.71 2.04
C LEU A 56 -2.18 -3.80 1.49
N ALA A 57 -1.83 -2.90 0.58
CA ALA A 57 -2.81 -2.08 -0.14
C ALA A 57 -3.29 -2.83 -1.39
N VAL A 58 -4.60 -3.08 -1.48
CA VAL A 58 -5.23 -3.77 -2.62
C VAL A 58 -5.98 -2.75 -3.47
N THR A 59 -5.71 -2.75 -4.77
CA THR A 59 -6.38 -1.91 -5.77
C THR A 59 -7.09 -2.78 -6.81
N ALA A 60 -8.03 -2.21 -7.58
CA ALA A 60 -8.81 -2.99 -8.53
C ALA A 60 -7.99 -3.37 -9.77
N THR A 61 -7.01 -2.55 -10.15
CA THR A 61 -6.21 -2.74 -11.36
C THR A 61 -4.72 -2.54 -11.10
N GLY A 62 -3.89 -3.10 -11.97
CA GLY A 62 -2.44 -2.88 -11.95
C GLY A 62 -2.07 -1.40 -12.09
N ARG A 63 -2.81 -0.64 -12.91
CA ARG A 63 -2.57 0.80 -13.09
C ARG A 63 -2.80 1.58 -11.79
N GLU A 64 -3.88 1.30 -11.08
CA GLU A 64 -4.14 1.93 -9.78
C GLU A 64 -3.08 1.56 -8.74
N ALA A 65 -2.54 0.32 -8.79
CA ALA A 65 -1.45 -0.10 -7.91
C ALA A 65 -0.17 0.70 -8.20
N GLU A 66 0.18 0.88 -9.48
CA GLU A 66 1.33 1.67 -9.92
C GLU A 66 1.20 3.14 -9.51
N ASP A 67 0.03 3.75 -9.75
CA ASP A 67 -0.24 5.14 -9.39
C ASP A 67 -0.19 5.34 -7.85
N LEU A 68 -0.74 4.40 -7.07
CA LEU A 68 -0.65 4.42 -5.61
C LEU A 68 0.80 4.27 -5.14
N ALA A 69 1.56 3.33 -5.69
CA ALA A 69 2.97 3.13 -5.34
C ALA A 69 3.81 4.37 -5.66
N ALA A 70 3.58 5.01 -6.81
CA ALA A 70 4.25 6.27 -7.16
C ALA A 70 3.94 7.39 -6.17
N ALA A 71 2.68 7.54 -5.74
CA ALA A 71 2.29 8.50 -4.71
C ALA A 71 2.95 8.19 -3.36
N LEU A 72 2.96 6.93 -2.94
CA LEU A 72 3.59 6.49 -1.69
C LEU A 72 5.10 6.75 -1.67
N ARG A 73 5.80 6.58 -2.79
CA ARG A 73 7.25 6.87 -2.91
C ARG A 73 7.59 8.35 -2.71
N SER A 74 6.59 9.23 -2.81
CA SER A 74 6.75 10.65 -2.47
C SER A 74 6.53 10.92 -0.98
N LEU A 75 5.87 10.03 -0.25
CA LEU A 75 5.47 10.19 1.15
C LEU A 75 6.33 9.36 2.13
N LEU A 76 6.90 8.25 1.68
CA LEU A 76 7.68 7.29 2.46
C LEU A 76 8.98 6.89 1.74
N PRO A 77 9.97 6.33 2.46
CA PRO A 77 11.19 5.80 1.85
C PRO A 77 10.86 4.74 0.78
N ALA A 78 11.43 4.90 -0.42
CA ALA A 78 11.05 4.14 -1.60
C ALA A 78 11.36 2.64 -1.45
N GLU A 79 12.39 2.28 -0.70
CA GLU A 79 12.80 0.92 -0.42
C GLU A 79 11.73 0.09 0.31
N GLY A 80 10.84 0.74 1.07
CA GLY A 80 9.74 0.11 1.78
C GLY A 80 8.50 -0.16 0.93
N ILE A 81 8.48 0.32 -0.33
CA ILE A 81 7.30 0.24 -1.20
C ILE A 81 7.57 -0.74 -2.34
N VAL A 82 6.80 -1.82 -2.36
CA VAL A 82 6.91 -2.87 -3.39
C VAL A 82 5.56 -3.15 -4.02
N GLU A 83 5.54 -3.26 -5.34
CA GLU A 83 4.38 -3.70 -6.10
C GLU A 83 4.41 -5.24 -6.19
N TYR A 84 3.29 -5.89 -5.91
CA TYR A 84 3.12 -7.33 -6.13
C TYR A 84 2.27 -7.56 -7.39
N PRO A 85 2.89 -7.82 -8.55
CA PRO A 85 2.18 -7.78 -9.82
C PRO A 85 1.20 -8.96 -9.99
N SER A 86 0.07 -8.68 -10.64
CA SER A 86 -0.85 -9.71 -11.12
C SER A 86 -0.20 -10.57 -12.19
N TRP A 87 -0.71 -11.77 -12.39
CA TRP A 87 -0.37 -12.57 -13.56
C TRP A 87 -0.97 -11.95 -14.82
N GLU A 88 -0.25 -12.02 -15.94
CA GLU A 88 -0.77 -11.66 -17.25
C GLU A 88 -1.66 -12.77 -17.86
N THR A 89 -1.52 -13.99 -17.34
CA THR A 89 -2.35 -15.14 -17.70
C THR A 89 -3.37 -15.45 -16.61
N LEU A 90 -4.47 -16.08 -17.02
CA LEU A 90 -5.52 -16.51 -16.10
C LEU A 90 -5.20 -17.86 -15.45
N PRO A 91 -5.79 -18.17 -14.28
CA PRO A 91 -5.74 -19.52 -13.73
C PRO A 91 -6.21 -20.56 -14.75
N HIS A 92 -5.45 -21.65 -14.87
CA HIS A 92 -5.67 -22.77 -15.81
C HIS A 92 -5.48 -22.45 -17.30
N GLU A 93 -4.98 -21.26 -17.64
CA GLU A 93 -4.57 -20.97 -19.01
C GLU A 93 -3.36 -21.81 -19.40
N ARG A 94 -3.35 -22.36 -20.63
CA ARG A 94 -2.23 -23.18 -21.15
C ARG A 94 -1.09 -22.31 -21.70
N LEU A 95 -0.80 -21.23 -21.00
CA LEU A 95 0.26 -20.28 -21.30
C LEU A 95 0.99 -19.93 -20.00
N SER A 96 2.31 -20.05 -20.01
CA SER A 96 3.11 -19.64 -18.87
C SER A 96 3.11 -18.12 -18.73
N PRO A 97 3.01 -17.57 -17.51
CA PRO A 97 3.25 -16.15 -17.30
C PRO A 97 4.69 -15.79 -17.65
N ARG A 98 4.94 -14.50 -17.87
CA ARG A 98 6.28 -14.05 -18.23
C ARG A 98 7.24 -14.20 -17.05
N SER A 99 8.48 -14.61 -17.35
CA SER A 99 9.50 -14.89 -16.32
C SER A 99 9.86 -13.67 -15.46
N ASP A 100 9.75 -12.46 -15.99
CA ASP A 100 9.97 -11.21 -15.24
C ASP A 100 8.88 -10.99 -14.19
N THR A 101 7.61 -11.27 -14.51
CA THR A 101 6.51 -11.19 -13.55
C THR A 101 6.64 -12.27 -12.47
N VAL A 102 7.02 -13.50 -12.84
CA VAL A 102 7.35 -14.56 -11.87
C VAL A 102 8.47 -14.09 -10.92
N GLY A 103 9.56 -13.57 -11.48
CA GLY A 103 10.72 -13.12 -10.72
C GLY A 103 10.39 -11.98 -9.74
N ARG A 104 9.63 -10.98 -10.19
CA ARG A 104 9.18 -9.87 -9.32
C ARG A 104 8.31 -10.36 -8.16
N ARG A 105 7.37 -11.26 -8.41
CA ARG A 105 6.52 -11.83 -7.35
C ARG A 105 7.34 -12.60 -6.30
N LEU A 106 8.26 -13.46 -6.75
CA LEU A 106 9.14 -14.20 -5.85
C LEU A 106 10.06 -13.26 -5.04
N ALA A 107 10.57 -12.20 -5.66
CA ALA A 107 11.37 -11.19 -4.97
C ALA A 107 10.59 -10.50 -3.83
N VAL A 108 9.31 -10.17 -4.05
CA VAL A 108 8.44 -9.61 -2.99
C VAL A 108 8.22 -10.62 -1.87
N LEU A 109 7.82 -11.86 -2.20
CA LEU A 109 7.55 -12.89 -1.20
C LEU A 109 8.78 -13.19 -0.33
N ARG A 110 9.97 -13.24 -0.92
CA ARG A 110 11.24 -13.41 -0.21
C ARG A 110 11.59 -12.25 0.72
N ARG A 111 11.10 -11.03 0.47
CA ARG A 111 11.30 -9.87 1.37
C ARG A 111 10.36 -9.87 2.57
N LEU A 112 9.25 -10.61 2.50
CA LEU A 112 8.23 -10.68 3.56
C LEU A 112 8.47 -11.83 4.56
N THR A 113 9.29 -12.82 4.18
CA THR A 113 9.78 -13.90 5.04
C THR A 113 11.00 -13.46 5.82
#